data_AF-A0A1E4AH70-F1
#
_entry.id   AF-A0A1E4AH70-F1
#
_cell.length_a   1.000
_cell.length_b   1.000
_cell.length_c   1.000
_cell.angle_alpha   90.00
_cell.angle_beta   90.00
_cell.angle_gamma   90.00
#
_symmetry.space_group_name_H-M   'P 1'
#
loop_
_entity.id
_entity.type
_entity.pdbx_description
1 polymer ?
#
loop_
_entity_poly.entity_id
_entity_poly.type
_entity_poly.pdbx_seq_one_letter_code
_entity_poly.pdbx_strand_id
1 'polypeptide(L)'
;MVHLKIDSAGIMVEPGYAVTSYINMSPSLLSVEGPSSLIRNVPDSLVVRIPERGVRSNYESNVPLDVSSFPEVKLSHESVYVSFEVSRI
;
A
#
# COMPACT_ATOMS: atom_id res chain seq x y z
N MET A 1 14.51 -3.93 -7.36
CA MET A 1 13.70 -2.93 -6.63
C MET A 1 12.25 -3.18 -6.99
N VAL A 2 11.32 -2.85 -6.09
CA VAL A 2 9.89 -3.15 -6.26
C VAL A 2 9.08 -1.90 -6.00
N HIS A 3 8.18 -1.55 -6.91
CA HIS A 3 7.32 -0.37 -6.81
C HIS A 3 6.05 -0.67 -6.01
N LEU A 4 5.66 0.24 -5.13
CA LEU A 4 4.36 0.19 -4.46
C LEU A 4 3.31 0.93 -5.29
N LYS A 5 2.16 0.29 -5.48
CA LYS A 5 0.99 0.86 -6.16
C LYS A 5 -0.23 0.75 -5.26
N ILE A 6 -0.96 1.83 -5.08
CA ILE A 6 -2.21 1.81 -4.33
C ILE A 6 -3.34 1.28 -5.22
N ASP A 7 -4.19 0.42 -4.67
CA ASP A 7 -5.51 0.13 -5.24
C ASP A 7 -6.49 1.24 -4.85
N SER A 8 -6.48 2.35 -5.60
CA SER A 8 -7.35 3.50 -5.32
C SER A 8 -8.83 3.20 -5.58
N ALA A 9 -9.14 2.30 -6.52
CA ALA A 9 -10.50 1.88 -6.82
C ALA A 9 -11.11 1.02 -5.69
N GLY A 10 -10.26 0.33 -4.91
CA GLY A 10 -10.66 -0.46 -3.75
C GLY A 10 -10.91 0.33 -2.46
N ILE A 11 -10.67 1.65 -2.43
CA ILE A 11 -10.86 2.46 -1.22
C ILE A 11 -12.35 2.61 -0.92
N MET A 12 -12.78 2.06 0.22
CA MET A 12 -14.18 2.09 0.65
C MET A 12 -14.43 3.24 1.63
N VAL A 13 -14.91 4.37 1.10
CA VAL A 13 -15.43 5.49 1.91
C VAL A 13 -16.90 5.28 2.27
N GLU A 14 -17.36 5.93 3.33
CA GLU A 14 -18.77 5.91 3.74
C GLU A 14 -19.66 6.60 2.68
N PRO A 15 -20.93 6.17 2.46
CA PRO A 15 -21.83 6.86 1.54
C PRO A 15 -21.97 8.35 1.85
N GLY A 16 -21.86 9.19 0.82
CA GLY A 16 -21.85 10.66 0.98
C GLY A 16 -20.48 11.23 1.34
N TYR A 17 -19.41 10.44 1.30
CA TYR A 17 -18.02 10.90 1.39
C TYR A 17 -17.24 10.56 0.11
N ALA A 18 -16.17 11.31 -0.13
CA ALA A 18 -15.23 11.07 -1.23
C ALA A 18 -13.79 11.41 -0.82
N VAL A 19 -12.83 10.73 -1.44
CA VAL A 19 -11.42 11.11 -1.36
C VAL A 19 -11.23 12.42 -2.12
N THR A 20 -10.71 13.45 -1.46
CA THR A 20 -10.61 14.82 -2.01
C THR A 20 -9.18 15.27 -2.29
N SER A 21 -8.18 14.47 -1.94
CA SER A 21 -6.76 14.76 -2.19
C SER A 21 -6.10 13.67 -3.02
N TYR A 22 -4.84 13.92 -3.41
CA TYR A 22 -3.94 12.86 -3.83
C TYR A 22 -3.69 11.87 -2.68
N ILE A 23 -3.47 10.60 -3.03
CA ILE A 23 -3.08 9.56 -2.09
C ILE A 23 -1.56 9.56 -2.00
N ASN A 24 -1.03 9.85 -0.82
CA ASN A 24 0.40 9.80 -0.54
C ASN A 24 0.78 8.40 -0.03
N MET A 25 1.91 7.89 -0.51
CA MET A 25 2.50 6.65 -0.03
C MET A 25 3.99 6.85 0.25
N SER A 26 4.45 6.41 1.42
CA SER A 26 5.86 6.46 1.79
C SER A 26 6.29 5.19 2.54
N PRO A 27 7.30 4.44 2.06
CA PRO A 27 8.01 4.64 0.80
C PRO A 27 7.16 4.26 -0.43
N SER A 28 7.58 4.66 -1.63
CA SER A 28 6.97 4.21 -2.91
C SER A 28 7.79 3.13 -3.64
N LEU A 29 9.00 2.85 -3.14
CA LEU A 29 9.96 1.93 -3.71
C LEU A 29 10.62 1.11 -2.60
N LEU A 30 10.72 -0.19 -2.81
CA LEU A 30 11.32 -1.13 -1.88
C LEU A 30 12.57 -1.78 -2.47
N SER A 31 13.57 -1.98 -1.61
CA SER A 31 14.70 -2.84 -1.90
C SER A 31 14.37 -4.27 -1.48
N VAL A 32 14.88 -5.23 -2.24
CA VAL A 32 14.61 -6.65 -2.07
C VAL A 32 15.95 -7.36 -1.94
N GLU A 33 16.11 -8.13 -0.86
CA GLU A 33 17.33 -8.86 -0.54
C GLU A 33 17.02 -10.34 -0.32
N GLY A 34 17.86 -11.23 -0.84
CA GLY A 34 17.66 -12.67 -0.79
C GLY A 34 18.41 -13.43 -1.89
N PRO A 35 18.22 -14.75 -2.01
CA PRO A 35 18.80 -15.55 -3.07
C PRO A 35 18.37 -15.06 -4.45
N SER A 36 19.32 -14.99 -5.40
CA SER A 36 19.06 -14.46 -6.75
C SER A 36 17.99 -15.25 -7.51
N SER A 37 17.84 -16.54 -7.23
CA SER A 37 16.78 -17.40 -7.76
C SER A 37 15.38 -17.01 -7.27
N LEU A 38 15.26 -16.50 -6.04
CA LEU A 38 13.98 -16.12 -5.43
C LEU A 38 13.61 -14.67 -5.75
N ILE A 39 14.59 -13.77 -5.76
CA ILE A 39 14.35 -12.36 -6.13
C ILE A 39 13.74 -12.26 -7.54
N ARG A 40 14.12 -13.13 -8.47
CA ARG A 40 13.56 -13.17 -9.84
C ARG A 40 12.06 -13.48 -9.88
N ASN A 41 11.52 -14.10 -8.84
CA ASN A 41 10.10 -14.43 -8.73
C ASN A 41 9.30 -13.33 -8.02
N VAL A 42 9.97 -12.33 -7.45
CA VAL A 42 9.31 -11.17 -6.83
C VAL A 42 8.82 -10.25 -7.95
N PRO A 43 7.54 -9.85 -7.95
CA PRO A 43 7.01 -8.96 -8.98
C PRO A 43 7.64 -7.57 -8.89
N ASP A 44 7.75 -6.89 -10.02
CA ASP A 44 8.28 -5.52 -10.09
C ASP A 44 7.39 -4.50 -9.37
N SER A 45 6.13 -4.86 -9.06
CA SER A 45 5.24 -4.04 -8.26
C SER A 45 4.37 -4.84 -7.29
N LEU A 46 4.19 -4.30 -6.09
CA LEU A 46 3.24 -4.79 -5.09
C LEU A 46 2.06 -3.83 -4.97
N VAL A 47 0.87 -4.40 -4.84
CA VAL A 47 -0.37 -3.63 -4.69
C VAL A 47 -0.68 -3.48 -3.20
N VAL A 48 -0.83 -2.24 -2.76
CA VAL A 48 -1.24 -1.86 -1.41
C VAL A 48 -2.75 -1.71 -1.40
N ARG A 49 -3.43 -2.41 -0.48
CA ARG A 49 -4.88 -2.31 -0.29
C ARG A 49 -5.17 -1.71 1.07
N ILE A 50 -6.07 -0.73 1.10
CA ILE A 50 -6.54 -0.15 2.36
C ILE A 50 -7.54 -1.12 3.00
N PRO A 51 -7.27 -1.65 4.21
CA PRO A 51 -8.14 -2.63 4.83
C PRO A 51 -9.41 -2.00 5.46
N GLU A 52 -9.35 -0.71 5.78
CA GLU A 52 -10.44 0.01 6.43
C GLU A 52 -11.61 0.25 5.47
N ARG A 53 -12.83 0.18 6.01
CA ARG A 53 -14.08 0.40 5.28
C ARG A 53 -14.90 1.48 5.98
N GLY A 54 -15.69 2.23 5.21
CA GLY A 54 -16.54 3.29 5.77
C GLY A 54 -15.72 4.49 6.24
N VAL A 55 -14.61 4.80 5.55
CA VAL A 55 -13.77 5.94 5.91
C VAL A 55 -14.57 7.23 5.75
N ARG A 56 -14.63 8.03 6.82
CA ARG A 56 -15.43 9.27 6.94
C ARG A 56 -14.62 10.51 7.34
N SER A 57 -13.32 10.34 7.47
CA SER A 57 -12.35 11.38 7.89
C SER A 57 -11.04 11.15 7.16
N ASN A 58 -10.14 12.13 7.24
CA ASN A 58 -8.77 11.98 6.72
C ASN A 58 -8.17 10.66 7.19
N TYR A 59 -7.58 9.95 6.24
CA TYR A 59 -6.97 8.66 6.46
C TYR A 59 -5.47 8.85 6.62
N GLU A 60 -4.91 8.31 7.69
CA GLU A 60 -3.48 8.25 7.95
C GLU A 60 -3.18 6.93 8.65
N SER A 61 -2.48 6.02 7.98
CA SER A 61 -2.21 4.71 8.57
C SER A 61 -0.98 4.05 7.95
N ASN A 62 -0.32 3.22 8.75
CA ASN A 62 0.71 2.31 8.27
C ASN A 62 0.03 1.00 7.83
N VAL A 63 0.00 0.77 6.53
CA VAL A 63 -0.58 -0.44 5.95
C VAL A 63 0.51 -1.51 5.85
N PRO A 64 0.32 -2.70 6.45
CA PRO A 64 1.28 -3.78 6.33
C PRO A 64 1.32 -4.30 4.89
N LEU A 65 2.52 -4.61 4.41
CA LEU A 65 2.73 -5.21 3.10
C LEU A 65 2.58 -6.73 3.22
N ASP A 66 1.79 -7.34 2.34
CA ASP A 66 1.69 -8.80 2.30
C ASP A 66 2.92 -9.40 1.62
N VAL A 67 3.85 -9.87 2.44
CA VAL A 67 5.09 -10.53 2.02
C VAL A 67 5.04 -12.05 2.21
N SER A 68 3.87 -12.59 2.59
CA SER A 68 3.69 -14.02 2.91
C SER A 68 4.03 -14.92 1.72
N SER A 69 3.95 -14.40 0.50
CA SER A 69 4.31 -15.11 -0.73
C SER A 69 5.83 -15.27 -0.94
N PHE A 70 6.66 -14.55 -0.18
CA PHE A 70 8.12 -14.52 -0.34
C PHE A 70 8.85 -14.65 1.01
N PRO A 71 8.66 -15.75 1.76
CA PRO A 71 9.14 -15.88 3.14
C PRO A 71 10.66 -15.82 3.30
N GLU A 72 11.41 -16.16 2.24
CA GLU A 72 12.88 -16.16 2.24
C GLU A 72 13.48 -14.87 1.66
N VAL A 73 12.65 -13.87 1.40
CA VAL A 73 13.05 -12.59 0.82
C VAL A 73 12.80 -11.49 1.86
N LYS A 74 13.80 -10.64 2.06
CA LYS A 74 13.70 -9.48 2.94
C LYS A 74 13.39 -8.23 2.13
N LEU A 75 12.35 -7.51 2.52
CA LEU A 75 12.06 -6.17 2.00
C LEU A 75 12.69 -5.10 2.89
N SER A 76 13.01 -3.94 2.32
CA SER A 76 13.53 -2.81 3.11
C SER A 76 12.53 -2.25 4.11
N HIS A 77 11.22 -2.43 3.86
CA HIS A 77 10.13 -2.03 4.74
C HIS A 77 9.05 -3.11 4.73
N GLU A 78 8.41 -3.33 5.88
CA GLU A 78 7.32 -4.29 6.08
C GLU A 78 5.93 -3.62 6.04
N SER A 79 5.91 -2.30 6.04
CA SER A 79 4.71 -1.47 5.96
C SER A 79 4.96 -0.23 5.13
N VAL A 80 3.87 0.40 4.70
CA VAL A 80 3.86 1.66 3.96
C VAL A 80 2.91 2.62 4.65
N TYR A 81 3.37 3.84 4.90
CA TYR A 81 2.50 4.91 5.36
C TYR A 81 1.65 5.40 4.20
N VAL A 82 0.33 5.43 4.39
CA VAL A 82 -0.63 5.93 3.41
C VAL A 82 -1.45 7.05 4.02
N SER A 83 -1.57 8.17 3.30
CA SER A 83 -2.43 9.27 3.71
C SER A 83 -3.23 9.91 2.57
N PHE A 84 -4.46 10.29 2.88
CA PHE A 84 -5.36 11.03 1.98
C PHE A 84 -6.49 11.72 2.75
N GLU A 85 -7.04 12.78 2.18
CA GLU A 85 -8.16 13.52 2.74
C GLU A 85 -9.49 12.94 2.27
N VAL A 86 -10.47 12.94 3.17
CA VAL A 86 -11.84 12.49 2.90
C VAL A 86 -12.81 13.57 3.38
N SER A 87 -13.70 13.99 2.49
CA SER A 87 -14.71 15.01 2.78
C SER A 87 -16.10 14.55 2.38
N ARG A 88 -17.12 15.13 3.02
CA ARG A 88 -18.51 14.91 2.67
C ARG A 88 -18.84 15.59 1.34
N ILE A 89 -19.61 14.91 0.49
CA ILE A 89 -20.13 15.42 -0.80
C ILE A 89 -21.61 15.77 -0.72
#